data_AF-A0A6J8BQS7-F1
#
_entry.id   AF-A0A6J8BQS7-F1
#
_cell.length_a   1.000
_cell.length_b   1.000
_cell.length_c   1.000
_cell.angle_alpha   90.00
_cell.angle_beta   90.00
_cell.angle_gamma   90.00
#
_symmetry.space_group_name_H-M   'P 1'
#
loop_
_entity.id
_entity.type
_entity.pdbx_description
1 polymer ?
#
loop_
_entity_poly.entity_id
_entity_poly.type
_entity_poly.pdbx_seq_one_letter_code
_entity_poly.pdbx_strand_id
1 'polypeptide(L)'
;MVERILIQDDKTAWICNDEIPSLRKINIDDTIKTVKDMSVKIYDMSLTNNNDVLLSLYHSTEVSLLTTNTGEIKPFLSVSPLVPHGIHVTKHNEIILSVMEMSDYDNQTDKSCRKVIIFGMDGKQKQSYEYDKHKQRLFTIPFRITSYVNNETLVIDRTSDIDWKVVVLDREGQVK
;
A
#
# COMPACT_ATOMS: atom_id res chain seq x y z
N MET A 1 0.24 -3.35 18.60
CA MET A 1 -0.47 -4.20 17.65
C MET A 1 -1.04 -3.32 16.55
N VAL A 2 -0.59 -3.45 15.30
CA VAL A 2 -1.23 -2.78 14.16
C VAL A 2 -2.06 -3.82 13.44
N GLU A 3 -3.38 -3.68 13.55
CA GLU A 3 -4.31 -4.45 12.76
C GLU A 3 -4.58 -3.71 11.45
N ARG A 4 -4.65 -4.45 10.35
CA ARG A 4 -5.07 -3.93 9.05
C ARG A 4 -6.37 -4.60 8.69
N ILE A 5 -7.35 -3.79 8.31
CA ILE A 5 -8.69 -4.23 7.95
C ILE A 5 -8.97 -3.76 6.53
N LEU A 6 -9.42 -4.66 5.69
CA LEU A 6 -9.87 -4.38 4.33
C LEU A 6 -11.29 -4.91 4.19
N ILE A 7 -12.26 -4.00 4.10
CA ILE A 7 -13.67 -4.35 3.92
C ILE A 7 -13.86 -4.83 2.48
N GLN A 8 -14.27 -6.09 2.30
CA GLN A 8 -14.54 -6.68 0.99
C GLN A 8 -15.95 -6.36 0.49
N ASP A 9 -16.94 -6.49 1.37
CA ASP A 9 -18.34 -6.24 1.08
C ASP A 9 -19.10 -5.90 2.37
N ASP A 10 -20.43 -5.86 2.31
CA ASP A 10 -21.32 -5.57 3.44
C ASP A 10 -21.26 -6.61 4.56
N LYS A 11 -20.60 -7.75 4.33
CA LYS A 11 -20.61 -8.90 5.24
C LYS A 11 -19.23 -9.38 5.62
N THR A 12 -18.19 -9.06 4.84
CA THR A 12 -16.87 -9.68 4.99
C THR A 12 -15.73 -8.67 4.94
N ALA A 13 -14.70 -8.98 5.72
CA ALA A 13 -13.46 -8.21 5.77
C ALA A 13 -12.24 -9.14 5.82
N TRP A 14 -11.12 -8.66 5.28
CA TRP A 14 -9.81 -9.25 5.47
C TRP A 14 -9.10 -8.56 6.63
N ILE A 15 -8.50 -9.34 7.52
CA ILE A 15 -7.74 -8.85 8.68
C ILE A 15 -6.38 -9.54 8.72
N CYS A 16 -5.35 -8.76 9.02
CA CYS A 16 -4.03 -9.26 9.39
C CYS A 16 -3.42 -8.43 10.51
N ASN A 17 -2.52 -9.05 11.28
CA ASN A 17 -1.75 -8.38 12.33
C ASN A 17 -0.24 -8.67 12.18
N ASP A 18 0.57 -7.90 12.90
CA ASP A 18 2.03 -7.98 12.84
C ASP A 18 2.64 -9.06 13.77
N GLU A 19 1.88 -9.65 14.68
CA GLU A 19 2.37 -10.60 15.69
C GLU A 19 2.42 -12.03 15.14
N ILE A 20 1.36 -12.45 14.45
CA ILE A 20 1.26 -13.75 13.80
C ILE A 20 0.94 -13.48 12.32
N PRO A 21 1.96 -13.55 11.44
CA PRO A 21 1.78 -13.36 10.00
C PRO A 21 0.70 -14.29 9.46
N SER A 22 -0.51 -13.75 9.35
CA SER A 22 -1.69 -14.48 8.90
C SER A 22 -2.66 -13.51 8.25
N LEU A 23 -3.35 -14.00 7.24
CA LEU A 23 -4.41 -13.29 6.55
C LEU A 23 -5.72 -14.03 6.77
N ARG A 24 -6.68 -13.34 7.40
CA ARG A 24 -7.95 -13.92 7.82
C ARG A 24 -9.09 -13.24 7.08
N LYS A 25 -10.01 -14.02 6.53
CA LYS A 25 -11.31 -13.52 6.09
C LYS A 25 -12.32 -13.77 7.19
N ILE A 26 -12.96 -12.71 7.67
CA ILE A 26 -14.00 -12.78 8.69
C ILE A 26 -15.33 -12.29 8.13
N ASN A 27 -16.42 -12.77 8.72
CA ASN A 27 -17.72 -12.16 8.60
C ASN A 27 -17.90 -11.07 9.67
N ILE A 28 -18.89 -10.20 9.47
CA ILE A 28 -19.27 -9.17 10.45
C ILE A 28 -19.86 -9.72 11.76
N ASP A 29 -20.24 -11.01 11.78
CA ASP A 29 -20.66 -11.75 12.98
C ASP A 29 -19.50 -12.45 13.70
N ASP A 30 -18.27 -12.02 13.40
CA ASP A 30 -16.99 -12.54 13.91
C ASP A 30 -16.68 -14.00 13.53
N THR A 31 -17.47 -14.63 12.66
CA THR A 31 -17.13 -15.98 12.18
C THR A 31 -15.99 -15.94 11.17
N ILE A 32 -14.97 -16.79 11.39
CA ILE A 32 -13.80 -16.89 10.51
C ILE A 32 -14.15 -17.79 9.32
N LYS A 33 -14.04 -17.24 8.11
CA LYS A 33 -14.23 -17.97 6.83
C LYS A 33 -12.96 -18.59 6.29
N THR A 34 -11.84 -17.90 6.46
CA THR A 34 -10.56 -18.33 5.90
C THR A 34 -9.43 -17.87 6.79
N VAL A 35 -8.44 -18.74 6.98
CA VAL A 35 -7.15 -18.39 7.58
C VAL A 35 -6.07 -18.86 6.62
N LYS A 36 -5.16 -17.97 6.28
CA LYS A 36 -3.97 -18.29 5.51
C LYS A 36 -2.73 -17.85 6.27
N ASP A 37 -1.87 -18.80 6.57
CA ASP A 37 -0.58 -18.51 7.18
C ASP A 37 0.31 -17.80 6.16
N MET A 38 0.97 -16.75 6.59
CA MET A 38 1.88 -15.95 5.80
C MET A 38 3.30 -16.19 6.29
N SER A 39 4.28 -16.24 5.39
CA SER A 39 5.69 -16.34 5.77
C SER A 39 6.27 -15.00 6.24
N VAL A 40 5.61 -13.88 5.90
CA VAL A 40 6.05 -12.52 6.16
C VAL A 40 4.87 -11.62 6.53
N LYS A 41 5.15 -10.50 7.19
CA LYS A 41 4.12 -9.52 7.57
C LYS A 41 3.52 -8.86 6.32
N ILE A 42 2.24 -8.55 6.38
CA ILE A 42 1.54 -7.77 5.35
C ILE A 42 1.64 -6.31 5.73
N TYR A 43 2.18 -5.47 4.84
CA TYR A 43 2.30 -4.04 5.10
C TYR A 43 1.03 -3.29 4.83
N ASP A 44 0.27 -3.62 3.80
CA ASP A 44 -1.01 -2.99 3.46
C ASP A 44 -1.77 -3.87 2.46
N MET A 45 -3.07 -3.59 2.30
CA MET A 45 -3.94 -4.37 1.43
C MET A 45 -4.91 -3.47 0.66
N SER A 46 -5.26 -3.86 -0.56
CA SER A 46 -6.29 -3.17 -1.33
C SER A 46 -7.08 -4.10 -2.24
N LEU A 47 -8.35 -3.80 -2.46
CA LEU A 47 -9.22 -4.59 -3.33
C LEU A 47 -9.14 -4.12 -4.76
N THR A 48 -8.96 -5.07 -5.66
CA THR A 48 -9.20 -4.87 -7.08
C THR A 48 -10.69 -4.82 -7.38
N ASN A 49 -11.06 -4.28 -8.55
CA ASN A 49 -12.45 -4.29 -9.03
C ASN A 49 -13.01 -5.71 -9.25
N ASN A 50 -12.14 -6.73 -9.29
CA ASN A 50 -12.53 -8.14 -9.41
C ASN A 50 -12.67 -8.85 -8.05
N ASN A 51 -12.66 -8.09 -6.94
CA ASN A 51 -12.65 -8.60 -5.55
C ASN A 51 -11.40 -9.39 -5.14
N ASP A 52 -10.37 -9.45 -5.98
CA ASP A 52 -9.06 -9.96 -5.57
C ASP A 52 -8.30 -8.94 -4.72
N VAL A 53 -7.39 -9.41 -3.88
CA VAL A 53 -6.69 -8.56 -2.91
C VAL A 53 -5.23 -8.39 -3.32
N LEU A 54 -4.81 -7.15 -3.52
CA LEU A 54 -3.39 -6.81 -3.64
C LEU A 54 -2.77 -6.64 -2.26
N LEU A 55 -1.56 -7.16 -2.09
CA LEU A 55 -0.81 -7.20 -0.84
C LEU A 55 0.56 -6.55 -1.05
N SER A 56 0.93 -5.60 -0.20
CA SER A 56 2.34 -5.24 0.01
C SER A 56 2.87 -6.08 1.18
N LEU A 57 4.07 -6.64 1.03
CA LEU A 57 4.65 -7.59 1.99
C LEU A 57 5.99 -7.09 2.52
N TYR A 58 6.28 -7.39 3.79
CA TYR A 58 7.53 -7.03 4.46
C TYR A 58 8.74 -7.54 3.67
N HIS A 59 9.67 -6.63 3.35
CA HIS A 59 10.89 -6.89 2.57
C HIS A 59 10.69 -7.47 1.16
N SER A 60 9.47 -7.47 0.64
CA SER A 60 9.21 -7.82 -0.76
C SER A 60 9.45 -6.61 -1.65
N THR A 61 10.07 -6.80 -2.81
CA THR A 61 10.12 -5.77 -3.87
C THR A 61 8.97 -5.89 -4.86
N GLU A 62 7.96 -6.69 -4.50
CA GLU A 62 6.80 -7.00 -5.33
C GLU A 62 5.51 -6.82 -4.54
N VAL A 63 4.48 -6.36 -5.24
CA VAL A 63 3.08 -6.50 -4.83
C VAL A 63 2.61 -7.89 -5.22
N SER A 64 1.96 -8.58 -4.28
CA SER A 64 1.34 -9.88 -4.50
C SER A 64 -0.16 -9.76 -4.73
N LEU A 65 -0.74 -10.63 -5.54
CA LEU A 65 -2.18 -10.77 -5.75
C LEU A 65 -2.66 -12.05 -5.07
N LEU A 66 -3.64 -11.92 -4.17
CA LEU A 66 -4.46 -13.01 -3.66
C LEU A 66 -5.70 -13.13 -4.54
N THR A 67 -5.78 -14.21 -5.31
CA THR A 67 -6.99 -14.56 -6.04
C THR A 67 -8.00 -15.17 -5.07
N THR A 68 -9.10 -14.47 -4.81
CA THR A 68 -9.99 -14.80 -3.68
C THR A 68 -10.79 -16.09 -3.85
N ASN A 69 -11.04 -16.52 -5.09
CA ASN A 69 -11.78 -17.75 -5.37
C ASN A 69 -10.93 -19.03 -5.21
N THR A 70 -9.63 -18.96 -5.46
CA THR A 70 -8.70 -20.10 -5.33
C THR A 70 -7.88 -20.03 -4.06
N GLY A 71 -7.76 -18.86 -3.44
CA GLY A 71 -6.88 -18.62 -2.30
C GLY A 71 -5.39 -18.60 -2.69
N GLU A 72 -5.07 -18.56 -3.98
CA GLU A 72 -3.69 -18.53 -4.47
C GLU A 72 -3.07 -17.14 -4.31
N ILE A 73 -1.80 -17.08 -3.88
CA ILE A 73 -1.03 -15.83 -3.82
C ILE A 73 0.12 -15.92 -4.81
N LYS A 74 0.23 -14.95 -5.71
CA LYS A 74 1.27 -14.86 -6.73
C LYS A 74 1.87 -13.45 -6.81
N PRO A 75 3.15 -13.31 -7.20
CA PRO A 75 3.70 -12.03 -7.63
C PRO A 75 2.82 -11.40 -8.71
N PHE A 76 2.59 -10.09 -8.60
CA PHE A 76 1.73 -9.34 -9.53
C PHE A 76 2.46 -8.16 -10.18
N LEU A 77 3.13 -7.33 -9.38
CA LEU A 77 3.80 -6.13 -9.86
C LEU A 77 5.13 -5.94 -9.12
N SER A 78 6.23 -5.84 -9.87
CA SER A 78 7.55 -5.54 -9.28
C SER A 78 7.78 -4.04 -9.21
N VAL A 79 8.32 -3.59 -8.07
CA VAL A 79 8.79 -2.21 -7.83
C VAL A 79 10.27 -2.17 -7.44
N SER A 80 11.00 -3.25 -7.74
CA SER A 80 12.44 -3.36 -7.50
C SER A 80 13.20 -2.16 -8.09
N PRO A 81 14.19 -1.60 -7.36
CA PRO A 81 14.78 -2.09 -6.11
C PRO A 81 14.06 -1.62 -4.82
N LEU A 82 12.89 -1.01 -4.93
CA LEU A 82 12.15 -0.45 -3.79
C LEU A 82 11.17 -1.48 -3.21
N VAL A 83 10.68 -1.19 -2.01
CA VAL A 83 9.69 -1.99 -1.27
C VAL A 83 8.37 -1.22 -1.24
N PRO A 84 7.23 -1.83 -1.60
CA PRO A 84 5.93 -1.20 -1.44
C PRO A 84 5.49 -1.25 0.02
N HIS A 85 5.01 -0.12 0.53
CA HIS A 85 4.49 0.01 1.89
C HIS A 85 2.97 0.15 1.86
N GLY A 86 2.46 1.29 1.42
CA GLY A 86 1.03 1.55 1.26
C GLY A 86 0.56 1.12 -0.12
N ILE A 87 -0.65 0.58 -0.20
CA ILE A 87 -1.28 0.20 -1.46
C ILE A 87 -2.74 0.64 -1.51
N HIS A 88 -3.14 1.23 -2.64
CA HIS A 88 -4.52 1.58 -2.90
C HIS A 88 -4.88 1.36 -4.36
N VAL A 89 -5.96 0.61 -4.62
CA VAL A 89 -6.57 0.52 -5.94
C VAL A 89 -7.64 1.59 -6.06
N THR A 90 -7.52 2.45 -7.06
CA THR A 90 -8.51 3.48 -7.35
C THR A 90 -9.74 2.90 -8.04
N LYS A 91 -10.86 3.63 -8.01
CA LYS A 91 -12.06 3.31 -8.80
C LYS A 91 -11.80 3.19 -10.32
N HIS A 92 -10.71 3.78 -10.82
CA HIS A 92 -10.30 3.72 -12.22
C HIS A 92 -9.41 2.52 -12.53
N ASN A 93 -9.29 1.57 -11.59
CA ASN A 93 -8.46 0.38 -11.72
C ASN A 93 -6.99 0.77 -11.94
N GLU A 94 -6.50 1.67 -11.09
CA GLU A 94 -5.10 2.08 -11.03
C GLU A 94 -4.55 1.71 -9.65
N ILE A 95 -3.27 1.36 -9.59
CA ILE A 95 -2.61 0.99 -8.34
C ILE A 95 -1.74 2.15 -7.92
N ILE A 96 -2.04 2.75 -6.78
CA ILE A 96 -1.21 3.74 -6.14
C ILE A 96 -0.39 3.04 -5.06
N LEU A 97 0.93 3.16 -5.14
CA LEU A 97 1.86 2.60 -4.19
C LEU A 97 2.66 3.71 -3.54
N SER A 98 2.84 3.66 -2.22
CA SER A 98 4.02 4.28 -1.63
C SER A 98 5.16 3.26 -1.62
N VAL A 99 6.34 3.70 -2.04
CA VAL A 99 7.53 2.86 -2.12
C VAL A 99 8.72 3.57 -1.51
N MET A 100 9.63 2.79 -0.92
CA MET A 100 10.89 3.30 -0.41
C MET A 100 12.00 2.26 -0.46
N GLU A 101 13.24 2.70 -0.30
CA GLU A 101 14.38 1.80 -0.11
C GLU A 101 14.22 0.91 1.12
N MET A 102 14.79 -0.30 1.08
CA MET A 102 14.76 -1.25 2.21
C MET A 102 15.66 -0.83 3.39
N SER A 103 16.49 0.21 3.21
CA SER A 103 17.44 0.65 4.23
C SER A 103 16.77 1.43 5.36
N ASP A 104 17.56 1.67 6.41
CA ASP A 104 17.16 2.28 7.68
C ASP A 104 16.14 3.43 7.51
N TYR A 105 14.93 3.20 8.02
CA TYR A 105 13.77 4.08 7.85
C TYR A 105 14.08 5.51 8.34
N ASP A 106 14.87 5.60 9.40
CA ASP A 106 15.07 6.81 10.19
C ASP A 106 16.22 7.69 9.66
N ASN A 107 17.10 7.14 8.81
CA ASN A 107 18.28 7.83 8.31
C ASN A 107 18.15 8.16 6.81
N GLN A 108 17.30 9.15 6.49
CA GLN A 108 17.18 9.65 5.13
C GLN A 108 18.50 10.29 4.68
N THR A 109 18.98 9.90 3.51
CA THR A 109 20.17 10.50 2.88
C THR A 109 19.82 11.05 1.50
N ASP A 110 20.75 11.76 0.87
CA ASP A 110 20.58 12.21 -0.52
C ASP A 110 20.37 11.04 -1.50
N LYS A 111 20.74 9.82 -1.13
CA LYS A 111 20.54 8.60 -1.94
C LYS A 111 19.20 7.90 -1.68
N SER A 112 18.44 8.32 -0.66
CA SER A 112 17.12 7.77 -0.38
C SER A 112 16.17 8.01 -1.55
N CYS A 113 15.29 7.06 -1.82
CA CYS A 113 14.27 7.14 -2.86
C CYS A 113 12.92 6.75 -2.25
N ARG A 114 12.15 7.76 -1.86
CA ARG A 114 10.87 7.60 -1.15
C ARG A 114 9.80 8.34 -1.94
N LYS A 115 8.88 7.60 -2.55
CA LYS A 115 7.98 8.17 -3.55
C LYS A 115 6.64 7.46 -3.58
N VAL A 116 5.69 8.12 -4.22
CA VAL A 116 4.43 7.53 -4.62
C VAL A 116 4.49 7.23 -6.11
N ILE A 117 4.00 6.06 -6.53
CA ILE A 117 3.92 5.66 -7.93
C ILE A 117 2.50 5.23 -8.26
N ILE A 118 2.00 5.66 -9.42
CA ILE A 118 0.73 5.21 -9.98
C ILE A 118 1.02 4.26 -11.14
N PHE A 119 0.43 3.07 -11.10
CA PHE A 119 0.47 2.06 -12.15
C PHE A 119 -0.92 1.81 -12.74
N GLY A 120 -0.97 1.46 -14.02
CA GLY A 120 -2.11 0.72 -14.56
C GLY A 120 -2.10 -0.74 -14.07
N MET A 121 -3.24 -1.42 -14.11
CA MET A 121 -3.30 -2.87 -13.83
C MET A 121 -2.48 -3.72 -14.81
N ASP A 122 -2.08 -3.17 -15.96
CA ASP A 122 -1.15 -3.78 -16.90
C ASP A 122 0.32 -3.69 -16.45
N GLY A 123 0.59 -3.11 -15.27
CA GLY A 123 1.91 -2.93 -14.70
C GLY A 123 2.69 -1.76 -15.26
N LYS A 124 2.12 -0.95 -16.17
CA LYS A 124 2.80 0.24 -16.69
C LYS A 124 2.71 1.39 -15.70
N GLN A 125 3.87 1.97 -15.38
CA GLN A 125 3.93 3.20 -14.59
C GLN A 125 3.32 4.36 -15.38
N LYS A 126 2.38 5.07 -14.76
CA LYS A 126 1.72 6.26 -15.29
C LYS A 126 2.34 7.55 -14.75
N GLN A 127 2.64 7.57 -13.46
CA GLN A 127 3.11 8.77 -12.77
C GLN A 127 3.91 8.42 -11.52
N SER A 128 4.76 9.32 -11.07
CA SER A 128 5.48 9.20 -9.81
C SER A 128 5.71 10.56 -9.17
N TYR A 129 5.61 10.60 -7.85
CA TYR A 129 5.78 11.81 -7.04
C TYR A 129 6.89 11.57 -6.01
N GLU A 130 7.92 12.40 -6.04
CA GLU A 130 9.05 12.32 -5.10
C GLU A 130 9.44 13.70 -4.57
N TYR A 131 9.43 14.71 -5.44
CA TYR A 131 9.80 16.08 -5.12
C TYR A 131 8.70 17.06 -5.49
N ASP A 132 8.65 18.17 -4.77
CA ASP A 132 7.83 19.33 -5.14
C ASP A 132 8.47 20.16 -6.26
N LYS A 133 7.78 21.23 -6.67
CA LYS A 133 8.29 22.17 -7.69
C LYS A 133 9.59 22.90 -7.31
N HIS A 134 9.97 22.90 -6.04
CA HIS A 134 11.20 23.48 -5.50
C HIS A 134 12.30 22.43 -5.27
N LYS A 135 12.10 21.19 -5.75
CA LYS A 135 13.00 20.05 -5.58
C LYS A 135 13.17 19.63 -4.11
N GLN A 136 12.24 19.98 -3.24
CA GLN A 136 12.17 19.48 -1.88
C GLN A 136 11.46 18.13 -1.87
N ARG A 137 11.92 17.19 -1.04
CA ARG A 137 11.29 15.87 -0.92
C ARG A 137 9.89 16.00 -0.38
N LEU A 138 8.94 15.31 -1.01
CA LEU A 138 7.55 15.28 -0.55
C LEU A 138 7.39 14.46 0.74
N PHE A 139 8.20 13.42 0.90
CA PHE A 139 7.99 12.37 1.89
C PHE A 139 9.22 12.11 2.77
N THR A 140 8.95 11.89 4.05
CA THR A 140 9.86 11.26 4.99
C THR A 140 9.69 9.75 4.92
N ILE A 141 8.60 9.13 5.37
CA ILE A 141 8.33 7.70 5.23
C ILE A 141 6.87 7.54 4.76
N PRO A 142 6.62 7.40 3.45
CA PRO A 142 5.26 7.36 2.94
C PRO A 142 4.65 5.98 3.26
N PHE A 143 3.79 5.92 4.27
CA PHE A 143 3.39 4.65 4.90
C PHE A 143 2.05 4.12 4.39
N ARG A 144 1.00 4.94 4.41
CA ARG A 144 -0.36 4.58 3.95
C ARG A 144 -0.79 5.52 2.86
N ILE A 145 -1.59 5.00 1.95
CA ILE A 145 -2.05 5.77 0.81
C ILE A 145 -3.52 5.49 0.53
N THR A 146 -4.25 6.51 0.10
CA THR A 146 -5.60 6.38 -0.42
C THR A 146 -5.84 7.45 -1.49
N SER A 147 -6.91 7.29 -2.26
CA SER A 147 -7.39 8.34 -3.15
C SER A 147 -8.68 8.97 -2.61
N TYR A 148 -8.86 10.27 -2.84
CA TYR A 148 -10.04 11.02 -2.42
C TYR A 148 -10.80 11.61 -3.62
N VAL A 149 -11.87 12.36 -3.33
CA VAL A 149 -12.69 13.06 -4.33
C VAL A 149 -11.80 13.80 -5.32
N ASN A 150 -12.14 13.72 -6.61
CA ASN A 150 -11.37 14.27 -7.72
C ASN A 150 -9.99 13.64 -7.98
N ASN A 151 -9.73 12.39 -7.60
CA ASN A 151 -8.46 11.68 -7.88
C ASN A 151 -7.23 12.32 -7.20
N GLU A 152 -7.46 13.00 -6.08
CA GLU A 152 -6.39 13.44 -5.18
C GLU A 152 -5.78 12.22 -4.50
N THR A 153 -4.48 12.28 -4.25
CA THR A 153 -3.75 11.23 -3.53
C THR A 153 -3.43 11.71 -2.12
N LEU A 154 -3.89 10.97 -1.11
CA LEU A 154 -3.61 11.25 0.29
C LEU A 154 -2.59 10.25 0.80
N VAL A 155 -1.50 10.76 1.35
CA VAL A 155 -0.41 9.95 1.89
C VAL A 155 -0.26 10.25 3.36
N ILE A 156 -0.37 9.23 4.20
CA ILE A 156 0.07 9.33 5.59
C ILE A 156 1.58 9.11 5.59
N ASP A 157 2.30 10.18 5.87
CA ASP A 157 3.76 10.24 5.88
C ASP A 157 4.26 10.28 7.33
N ARG A 158 5.03 9.28 7.72
CA ARG A 158 5.63 9.19 9.05
C ARG A 158 6.90 10.05 9.06
N THR A 159 6.93 11.07 9.90
CA THR A 159 8.06 12.02 9.99
C THR A 159 9.01 11.68 11.14
N SER A 160 8.52 10.98 12.16
CA SER A 160 9.31 10.45 13.27
C SER A 160 8.63 9.20 13.84
N ASP A 161 9.16 8.64 14.91
CA ASP A 161 8.51 7.50 15.56
C ASP A 161 7.10 7.80 16.07
N ILE A 162 6.90 9.04 16.49
CA ILE A 162 5.67 9.54 17.14
C ILE A 162 4.89 10.54 16.29
N ASP A 163 5.53 11.13 15.27
CA ASP A 163 4.94 12.19 14.44
C ASP A 163 4.60 11.69 13.04
N TRP A 164 3.42 12.09 12.58
CA TRP A 164 2.85 11.72 11.30
C TRP A 164 2.18 12.95 10.70
N LYS A 165 2.26 13.10 9.39
CA LYS A 165 1.53 14.13 8.63
C LYS A 165 0.70 13.50 7.53
N VAL A 166 -0.30 14.24 7.06
CA VAL A 166 -1.03 13.90 5.85
C VAL A 166 -0.54 14.82 4.73
N VAL A 167 -0.01 14.24 3.66
CA VAL A 167 0.34 14.94 2.43
C VAL A 167 -0.79 14.74 1.44
N VAL A 168 -1.39 15.83 0.96
CA VAL A 168 -2.43 15.81 -0.05
C VAL A 168 -1.84 16.26 -1.38
N LEU A 169 -1.84 15.38 -2.37
CA LEU A 169 -1.40 15.67 -3.72
C LEU A 169 -2.61 15.84 -4.64
N ASP A 170 -2.59 16.89 -5.46
CA ASP A 170 -3.49 16.99 -6.60
C ASP A 170 -3.13 15.99 -7.72
N ARG A 171 -3.83 16.05 -8.86
CA ARG A 171 -3.63 15.12 -9.98
C ARG A 171 -2.27 15.32 -10.65
N GLU A 172 -1.72 16.50 -10.52
CA GLU A 172 -0.43 16.91 -11.06
C GLU A 172 0.71 16.58 -10.09
N GLY A 173 0.40 16.11 -8.88
CA GLY A 173 1.38 15.78 -7.84
C GLY A 173 1.85 16.97 -7.01
N GLN A 174 1.15 18.10 -7.06
CA GLN A 174 1.46 19.26 -6.24
C GLN A 174 0.80 19.14 -4.88
N VAL A 175 1.53 19.54 -3.85
CA VAL A 175 1.02 19.61 -2.48
C VAL A 175 0.01 20.74 -2.38
N LYS A 176 -1.14 20.45 -1.78
CA LYS A 176 -2.18 21.43 -1.44
C LYS A 176 -1.91 22.13 -0.12
#